data_AF-A0A436S3N6-F1
#
_entry.id   AF-A0A436S3N6-F1
#
_cell.length_a   1.000
_cell.length_b   1.000
_cell.length_c   1.000
_cell.angle_alpha   90.00
_cell.angle_beta   90.00
_cell.angle_gamma   90.00
#
_symmetry.space_group_name_H-M   'P 1'
#
loop_
_entity.id
_entity.type
_entity.pdbx_description
1 polymer ?
#
loop_
_entity_poly.entity_id
_entity_poly.type
_entity_poly.pdbx_seq_one_letter_code
_entity_poly.pdbx_strand_id
1 'polypeptide(L)'
;ILPGAFVIVGDSVEEARAKRAKLDSLVYYESGIASLSIALGHDASGFDPDGPLPDIPETNASKSSRERVIELARSENLTVRQLAQRLGGYSGLAFVGTPKTIADEMEEWLLTDGSDGFNVMFPYLPAGLDDFAEKVVPELQRRGIFRRDYEGSTLRENLGLKRPPNRFFEEEAVRKAG
;
A
#
# COMPACT_ATOMS: atom_id res chain seq x y z
N ILE A 1 -3.20 14.11 -2.80
CA ILE A 1 -2.19 13.06 -2.90
C ILE A 1 -2.84 11.69 -2.85
N LEU A 2 -2.37 10.74 -3.68
CA LEU A 2 -2.90 9.37 -3.75
C LEU A 2 -1.77 8.37 -3.45
N PRO A 3 -1.48 8.07 -2.16
CA PRO A 3 -0.52 7.03 -1.81
C PRO A 3 -0.90 5.68 -2.43
N GLY A 4 0.12 4.91 -2.81
CA GLY A 4 -0.07 3.51 -3.18
C GLY A 4 -0.44 2.70 -1.95
N ALA A 5 -1.60 2.03 -1.99
CA ALA A 5 -2.08 1.18 -0.90
C ALA A 5 -2.21 -0.25 -1.38
N PHE A 6 -1.43 -1.14 -0.79
CA PHE A 6 -1.54 -2.57 -1.06
C PHE A 6 -2.63 -3.18 -0.18
N VAL A 7 -3.61 -3.84 -0.79
CA VAL A 7 -4.79 -4.31 -0.05
C VAL A 7 -4.94 -5.83 -0.13
N ILE A 8 -5.14 -6.44 1.03
CA ILE A 8 -5.51 -7.85 1.17
C ILE A 8 -6.72 -7.94 2.08
N VAL A 9 -7.81 -8.47 1.52
CA VAL A 9 -9.08 -8.67 2.22
C VAL A 9 -9.18 -10.13 2.66
N GLY A 10 -9.60 -10.33 3.90
CA GLY A 10 -10.02 -11.63 4.44
C GLY A 10 -11.35 -11.50 5.15
N ASP A 11 -12.03 -12.62 5.37
CA ASP A 11 -13.26 -12.65 6.17
C ASP A 11 -12.93 -12.57 7.68
N SER A 12 -11.67 -12.86 8.06
CA SER A 12 -11.07 -12.50 9.35
C SER A 12 -9.69 -11.84 9.18
N VAL A 13 -9.19 -11.21 10.24
CA VAL A 13 -7.83 -10.62 10.25
C VAL A 13 -6.76 -11.71 10.11
N GLU A 14 -6.97 -12.86 10.75
CA GLU A 14 -6.08 -14.02 10.68
C GLU A 14 -6.00 -14.57 9.25
N GLU A 15 -7.14 -14.67 8.56
CA GLU A 15 -7.17 -15.10 7.15
C GLU A 15 -6.42 -14.11 6.25
N ALA A 16 -6.65 -12.80 6.41
CA ALA A 16 -5.94 -11.78 5.64
C ALA A 16 -4.42 -11.83 5.88
N ARG A 17 -4.00 -12.02 7.13
CA ARG A 17 -2.58 -12.21 7.50
C ARG A 17 -2.01 -13.51 6.91
N ALA A 18 -2.77 -14.60 6.93
CA ALA A 18 -2.35 -15.86 6.32
C ALA A 18 -2.19 -15.73 4.80
N LYS A 19 -3.13 -15.05 4.11
CA LYS A 19 -3.01 -14.69 2.69
C LYS A 19 -1.74 -13.88 2.44
N ARG A 20 -1.48 -12.84 3.25
CA ARG A 20 -0.26 -12.02 3.15
C ARG A 20 1.01 -12.87 3.32
N ALA A 21 1.08 -13.66 4.37
CA ALA A 21 2.22 -14.53 4.65
C ALA A 21 2.45 -15.54 3.51
N LYS A 22 1.37 -16.09 2.94
CA LYS A 22 1.46 -16.98 1.79
C LYS A 22 2.04 -16.27 0.58
N LEU A 23 1.60 -15.05 0.29
CA LEU A 23 2.12 -14.26 -0.82
C LEU A 23 3.60 -13.90 -0.63
N ASP A 24 3.97 -13.44 0.57
CA ASP A 24 5.37 -13.16 0.91
C ASP A 24 6.23 -14.42 0.76
N SER A 25 5.70 -15.61 1.10
CA SER A 25 6.43 -16.88 0.95
C SER A 25 6.78 -17.24 -0.50
N LEU A 26 6.10 -16.64 -1.48
CA LEU A 26 6.37 -16.85 -2.91
C LEU A 26 7.54 -15.99 -3.41
N VAL A 27 8.03 -15.03 -2.62
CA VAL A 27 9.22 -14.27 -2.94
C VAL A 27 10.44 -15.19 -2.90
N TYR A 28 11.18 -15.23 -4.00
CA TYR A 28 12.43 -15.98 -4.09
C TYR A 28 13.44 -15.45 -3.07
N TYR A 29 13.99 -16.35 -2.26
CA TYR A 29 14.91 -16.01 -1.18
C TYR A 29 16.10 -15.18 -1.66
N GLU A 30 16.71 -15.54 -2.80
CA GLU A 30 17.84 -14.81 -3.38
C GLU A 30 17.52 -13.33 -3.69
N SER A 31 16.29 -13.04 -4.12
CA SER A 31 15.85 -11.65 -4.32
C SER A 31 15.59 -10.95 -2.99
N GLY A 32 15.01 -11.66 -2.02
CA GLY A 32 14.71 -11.11 -0.70
C GLY A 32 15.96 -10.79 0.11
N ILE A 33 16.98 -11.64 0.05
CA ILE A 33 18.20 -11.48 0.85
C ILE A 33 19.04 -10.28 0.38
N ALA A 34 19.01 -9.99 -0.92
CA ALA A 34 19.59 -8.77 -1.48
C ALA A 34 18.87 -7.51 -0.95
N SER A 35 17.53 -7.51 -0.97
CA SER A 35 16.73 -6.40 -0.40
C SER A 35 16.99 -6.21 1.09
N LEU A 36 17.09 -7.31 1.85
CA LEU A 36 17.42 -7.28 3.27
C LEU A 36 18.81 -6.66 3.50
N SER A 37 19.80 -7.06 2.71
CA SER A 37 21.16 -6.54 2.84
C SER A 37 21.22 -5.02 2.61
N ILE A 38 20.50 -4.53 1.59
CA ILE A 38 20.38 -3.10 1.29
C ILE A 38 19.71 -2.37 2.46
N ALA A 39 18.60 -2.91 2.98
CA ALA A 39 17.84 -2.26 4.03
C ALA A 39 18.59 -2.21 5.37
N LEU A 40 19.45 -3.20 5.65
CA LEU A 40 20.32 -3.25 6.83
C LEU A 40 21.62 -2.46 6.68
N GLY A 41 22.03 -2.20 5.43
CA GLY A 41 23.37 -1.67 5.12
C GLY A 41 24.50 -2.67 5.37
N HIS A 42 24.19 -3.96 5.46
CA HIS A 42 25.13 -5.03 5.78
C HIS A 42 24.77 -6.30 5.00
N ASP A 43 25.76 -7.07 4.57
CA ASP A 43 25.53 -8.31 3.83
C ASP A 43 24.84 -9.37 4.72
N ALA A 44 23.61 -9.71 4.38
CA ALA A 44 22.81 -10.69 5.11
C ALA A 44 22.92 -12.11 4.53
N SER A 45 23.63 -12.30 3.42
CA SER A 45 23.70 -13.61 2.73
C SER A 45 24.39 -14.71 3.57
N GLY A 46 25.24 -14.33 4.52
CA GLY A 46 25.91 -15.25 5.44
C GLY A 46 25.14 -15.58 6.71
N PHE A 47 23.95 -15.02 6.93
CA PHE A 47 23.16 -15.27 8.14
C PHE A 47 22.39 -16.60 8.04
N ASP A 48 22.14 -17.24 9.18
CA ASP A 48 21.28 -18.43 9.24
C ASP A 48 19.86 -18.08 8.78
N PRO A 49 19.37 -18.60 7.64
CA PRO A 49 18.07 -18.25 7.10
C PRO A 49 16.91 -18.61 8.04
N ASP A 50 17.07 -19.67 8.83
CA ASP A 50 16.00 -20.21 9.68
C ASP A 50 16.16 -19.77 11.16
N GLY A 51 17.21 -18.98 11.43
CA GLY A 51 17.46 -18.32 12.71
C GLY A 51 16.93 -16.88 12.77
N PRO A 52 16.95 -16.26 13.97
CA PRO A 52 16.62 -14.84 14.12
C PRO A 52 17.71 -13.96 13.50
N LEU A 53 17.37 -12.69 13.25
CA LEU A 53 18.35 -11.70 12.80
C LEU A 53 19.44 -11.51 13.87
N PRO A 54 20.74 -11.71 13.56
CA PRO A 54 21.82 -11.53 14.52
C PRO A 54 22.05 -10.04 14.82
N ASP A 55 22.86 -9.74 15.83
CA ASP A 55 23.34 -8.37 16.05
C ASP A 55 24.25 -7.93 14.89
N ILE A 56 23.90 -6.80 14.29
CA ILE A 56 24.58 -6.29 13.09
C ILE A 56 25.47 -5.12 13.51
N PRO A 57 26.73 -5.03 13.03
CA PRO A 57 27.58 -3.86 13.27
C PRO A 57 26.96 -2.57 12.71
N GLU A 58 27.21 -1.43 13.36
CA GLU A 58 26.81 -0.11 12.88
C GLU A 58 27.37 0.17 11.48
N THR A 59 26.59 0.89 10.67
CA THR A 59 26.98 1.27 9.30
C THR A 59 26.59 2.73 9.02
N ASN A 60 27.23 3.34 8.03
CA ASN A 60 26.84 4.68 7.54
C ASN A 60 25.67 4.64 6.54
N ALA A 61 24.99 3.49 6.39
CA ALA A 61 23.81 3.37 5.55
C ALA A 61 22.58 4.01 6.21
N SER A 62 21.40 3.87 5.58
CA SER A 62 20.15 4.43 6.11
C SER A 62 19.79 3.86 7.48
N LYS A 63 20.02 4.65 8.53
CA LYS A 63 19.68 4.29 9.92
C LYS A 63 18.19 4.05 10.12
N SER A 64 17.34 4.88 9.51
CA SER A 64 15.88 4.74 9.60
C SER A 64 15.34 3.50 8.86
N SER A 65 15.97 3.09 7.76
CA SER A 65 15.62 1.82 7.11
C SER A 65 16.00 0.64 8.00
N ARG A 66 17.22 0.65 8.51
CA ARG A 66 17.77 -0.40 9.35
C ARG A 66 16.97 -0.59 10.65
N GLU A 67 16.67 0.49 11.36
CA GLU A 67 15.87 0.45 12.59
C GLU A 67 14.49 -0.16 12.35
N ARG A 68 13.81 0.24 11.26
CA ARG A 68 12.51 -0.35 10.89
C ARG A 68 12.60 -1.86 10.63
N VAL A 69 13.65 -2.31 9.96
CA VAL A 69 13.86 -3.73 9.68
C VAL A 69 14.14 -4.53 10.94
N ILE A 70 14.99 -4.01 11.83
CA ILE A 70 15.31 -4.66 13.11
C ILE A 70 14.06 -4.73 14.00
N GLU A 71 13.29 -3.64 14.08
CA GLU A 71 12.06 -3.59 14.86
C GLU A 71 11.00 -4.57 14.31
N LEU A 72 10.85 -4.64 12.99
CA LEU A 72 9.96 -5.60 12.34
C LEU A 72 10.37 -7.05 12.66
N ALA A 73 11.66 -7.36 12.58
CA ALA A 73 12.18 -8.69 12.91
C ALA A 73 11.88 -9.09 14.36
N ARG A 74 12.03 -8.15 15.31
CA ARG A 74 11.80 -8.38 16.74
C ARG A 74 10.32 -8.48 17.08
N SER A 75 9.50 -7.53 16.63
CA SER A 75 8.07 -7.44 16.94
C SER A 75 7.27 -8.64 16.40
N GLU A 76 7.62 -9.15 15.22
CA GLU A 76 6.96 -10.31 14.61
C GLU A 76 7.73 -11.63 14.83
N ASN A 77 8.87 -11.61 15.55
CA ASN A 77 9.75 -12.76 15.79
C ASN A 77 10.09 -13.53 14.49
N LEU A 78 10.53 -12.80 13.46
CA LEU A 78 10.77 -13.33 12.13
C LEU A 78 12.17 -13.95 12.02
N THR A 79 12.24 -15.07 11.29
CA THR A 79 13.52 -15.61 10.78
C THR A 79 14.11 -14.70 9.71
N VAL A 80 15.42 -14.82 9.45
CA VAL A 80 16.09 -14.08 8.37
C VAL A 80 15.41 -14.32 7.02
N ARG A 81 14.97 -15.56 6.73
CA ARG A 81 14.23 -15.92 5.53
C ARG A 81 12.91 -15.18 5.42
N GLN A 82 12.10 -15.18 6.48
CA GLN A 82 10.81 -14.48 6.48
C GLN A 82 10.98 -12.97 6.35
N LEU A 83 11.99 -12.40 7.02
CA LEU A 83 12.30 -10.99 6.93
C LEU A 83 12.75 -10.60 5.51
N ALA A 84 13.63 -11.41 4.90
CA ALA A 84 14.06 -11.26 3.52
C ALA A 84 12.86 -11.35 2.55
N GLN A 85 11.97 -12.31 2.73
CA GLN A 85 10.75 -12.46 1.93
C GLN A 85 9.80 -11.27 2.07
N ARG A 86 9.62 -10.75 3.30
CA ARG A 86 8.79 -9.57 3.56
C ARG A 86 9.33 -8.32 2.88
N LEU A 87 10.65 -8.13 2.90
CA LEU A 87 11.31 -6.98 2.26
C LEU A 87 11.50 -7.14 0.74
N GLY A 88 11.60 -8.37 0.25
CA GLY A 88 11.58 -8.65 -1.19
C GLY A 88 10.18 -8.55 -1.80
N GLY A 89 9.14 -8.60 -0.97
CA GLY A 89 7.76 -8.30 -1.34
C GLY A 89 7.43 -6.81 -1.27
N TYR A 90 6.14 -6.49 -1.13
CA TYR A 90 5.70 -5.11 -0.98
C TYR A 90 5.88 -4.60 0.45
N SER A 91 6.69 -3.55 0.64
CA SER A 91 7.03 -2.97 1.95
C SER A 91 6.49 -1.56 2.19
N GLY A 92 5.53 -1.10 1.38
CA GLY A 92 4.87 0.21 1.53
C GLY A 92 3.61 0.15 2.41
N LEU A 93 2.74 1.14 2.27
CA LEU A 93 1.45 1.19 2.96
C LEU A 93 0.58 -0.01 2.56
N ALA A 94 0.21 -0.83 3.54
CA ALA A 94 -0.61 -2.02 3.30
C ALA A 94 -1.78 -2.07 4.28
N PHE A 95 -2.98 -2.30 3.75
CA PHE A 95 -4.17 -2.59 4.52
C PHE A 95 -4.45 -4.10 4.42
N VAL A 96 -4.32 -4.81 5.55
CA VAL A 96 -4.46 -6.26 5.62
C VAL A 96 -5.44 -6.62 6.71
N GLY A 97 -6.66 -7.01 6.34
CA GLY A 97 -7.68 -7.31 7.35
C GLY A 97 -9.05 -7.61 6.76
N THR A 98 -10.05 -7.35 7.58
CA THR A 98 -11.46 -7.46 7.19
C THR A 98 -11.93 -6.22 6.45
N PRO A 99 -13.05 -6.26 5.72
CA PRO A 99 -13.59 -5.08 5.06
C PRO A 99 -13.81 -3.90 6.03
N LYS A 100 -14.26 -4.20 7.25
CA LYS A 100 -14.48 -3.21 8.30
C LYS A 100 -13.16 -2.56 8.74
N THR A 101 -12.15 -3.36 9.09
CA THR A 101 -10.87 -2.83 9.60
C THR A 101 -10.12 -2.05 8.52
N ILE A 102 -10.16 -2.52 7.27
CA ILE A 102 -9.58 -1.79 6.13
C ILE A 102 -10.28 -0.45 5.95
N ALA A 103 -11.61 -0.41 6.02
CA ALA A 103 -12.35 0.84 5.93
C ALA A 103 -12.10 1.76 7.14
N ASP A 104 -11.91 1.22 8.35
CA ASP A 104 -11.52 2.01 9.54
C ASP A 104 -10.17 2.72 9.29
N GLU A 105 -9.16 2.00 8.79
CA GLU A 105 -7.85 2.56 8.50
C GLU A 105 -7.89 3.58 7.34
N MET A 106 -8.62 3.28 6.24
CA MET A 106 -8.77 4.22 5.13
C MET A 106 -9.52 5.48 5.54
N GLU A 107 -10.54 5.36 6.40
CA GLU A 107 -11.29 6.49 6.95
C GLU A 107 -10.40 7.41 7.78
N GLU A 108 -9.55 6.85 8.65
CA GLU A 108 -8.60 7.63 9.45
C GLU A 108 -7.71 8.51 8.55
N TRP A 109 -7.12 7.92 7.50
CA TRP A 109 -6.29 8.64 6.55
C TRP A 109 -7.03 9.75 5.79
N LEU A 110 -8.30 9.52 5.44
CA LEU A 110 -9.11 10.50 4.70
C LEU A 110 -9.58 11.64 5.62
N LEU A 111 -9.98 11.34 6.85
CA LEU A 111 -10.52 12.33 7.80
C LEU A 111 -9.43 13.16 8.50
N THR A 112 -8.20 12.66 8.55
CA THR A 112 -7.05 13.37 9.15
C THR A 112 -6.21 14.14 8.12
N ASP A 113 -6.74 14.35 6.90
CA ASP A 113 -6.03 14.97 5.78
C ASP A 113 -4.70 14.27 5.43
N GLY A 114 -4.58 12.98 5.75
CA GLY A 114 -3.42 12.14 5.42
C GLY A 114 -3.36 11.76 3.94
N SER A 115 -4.50 11.76 3.23
CA SER A 115 -4.58 11.56 1.78
C SER A 115 -5.89 12.08 1.17
N ASP A 116 -5.93 12.26 -0.16
CA ASP A 116 -7.18 12.55 -0.91
C ASP A 116 -7.83 11.26 -1.46
N GLY A 117 -7.28 10.09 -1.13
CA GLY A 117 -7.62 8.80 -1.73
C GLY A 117 -6.39 7.92 -1.92
N PHE A 118 -6.57 6.79 -2.60
CA PHE A 118 -5.53 5.77 -2.72
C PHE A 118 -5.36 5.27 -4.15
N ASN A 119 -4.12 4.99 -4.53
CA ASN A 119 -3.83 4.14 -5.68
C ASN A 119 -3.81 2.68 -5.19
N VAL A 120 -4.93 1.99 -5.33
CA VAL A 120 -5.13 0.64 -4.75
C VAL A 120 -4.41 -0.41 -5.59
N MET A 121 -3.56 -1.20 -4.95
CA MET A 121 -2.77 -2.26 -5.57
C MET A 121 -3.18 -3.62 -4.99
N PHE A 122 -3.42 -4.59 -5.87
CA PHE A 122 -3.81 -5.94 -5.51
C PHE A 122 -2.68 -6.93 -5.79
N PRO A 123 -2.40 -7.89 -4.88
CA PRO A 123 -1.36 -8.89 -5.10
C PRO A 123 -1.71 -9.93 -6.17
N TYR A 124 -3.00 -10.15 -6.41
CA TYR A 124 -3.50 -11.12 -7.37
C TYR A 124 -4.80 -10.61 -7.98
N LEU A 125 -4.99 -10.91 -9.26
CA LEU A 125 -6.15 -10.49 -10.04
C LEU A 125 -6.81 -11.72 -10.69
N PRO A 126 -8.15 -11.69 -10.88
CA PRO A 126 -9.07 -10.61 -10.51
C PRO A 126 -9.50 -10.66 -9.03
N ALA A 127 -9.34 -11.79 -8.34
CA ALA A 127 -9.98 -12.02 -7.05
C ALA A 127 -9.64 -10.99 -5.96
N GLY A 128 -8.44 -10.40 -5.93
CA GLY A 128 -8.12 -9.35 -4.95
C GLY A 128 -8.86 -8.03 -5.23
N LEU A 129 -9.09 -7.72 -6.50
CA LEU A 129 -9.94 -6.60 -6.93
C LEU A 129 -11.41 -6.89 -6.60
N ASP A 130 -11.89 -8.10 -6.89
CA ASP A 130 -13.27 -8.50 -6.62
C ASP A 130 -13.58 -8.43 -5.12
N ASP A 131 -12.71 -8.99 -4.28
CA ASP A 131 -12.81 -8.90 -2.81
C ASP A 131 -12.91 -7.43 -2.34
N PHE A 132 -12.13 -6.51 -2.92
CA PHE A 132 -12.18 -5.10 -2.55
C PHE A 132 -13.47 -4.42 -3.03
N ALA A 133 -13.83 -4.63 -4.30
CA ALA A 133 -15.00 -4.01 -4.92
C ALA A 133 -16.31 -4.51 -4.30
N GLU A 134 -16.38 -5.79 -3.94
CA GLU A 134 -17.60 -6.42 -3.42
C GLU A 134 -17.72 -6.29 -1.89
N LYS A 135 -16.61 -6.19 -1.16
CA LYS A 135 -16.64 -6.17 0.31
C LYS A 135 -16.24 -4.82 0.92
N VAL A 136 -15.17 -4.19 0.42
CA VAL A 136 -14.62 -2.94 1.02
C VAL A 136 -15.35 -1.71 0.49
N VAL A 137 -15.58 -1.61 -0.82
CA VAL A 137 -16.27 -0.44 -1.41
C VAL A 137 -17.66 -0.21 -0.79
N PRO A 138 -18.52 -1.23 -0.59
CA PRO A 138 -19.81 -1.03 0.09
C PRO A 138 -19.67 -0.52 1.52
N GLU A 139 -18.63 -0.92 2.24
CA GLU A 139 -18.34 -0.42 3.59
C GLU A 139 -17.97 1.06 3.56
N LEU A 140 -17.10 1.48 2.63
CA LEU A 140 -16.75 2.89 2.43
C LEU A 140 -17.97 3.74 2.03
N GLN A 141 -18.84 3.21 1.18
CA GLN A 141 -20.11 3.85 0.78
C GLN A 141 -21.13 3.94 1.92
N ARG A 142 -21.14 2.95 2.84
CA ARG A 142 -21.98 2.98 4.04
C ARG A 142 -21.57 4.10 5.00
N ARG A 143 -20.26 4.36 5.08
CA ARG A 143 -19.68 5.45 5.89
C ARG A 143 -19.79 6.83 5.24
N GLY A 144 -20.13 6.89 3.96
CA GLY A 144 -20.24 8.14 3.23
C GLY A 144 -18.90 8.72 2.77
N ILE A 145 -17.81 7.95 2.85
CA ILE A 145 -16.46 8.35 2.43
C ILE A 145 -16.08 7.87 1.03
N PHE A 146 -17.03 7.26 0.31
CA PHE A 146 -16.89 6.90 -1.09
C PHE A 146 -18.19 7.13 -1.85
N ARG A 147 -18.08 7.60 -3.09
CA ARG A 147 -19.23 7.89 -3.97
C ARG A 147 -20.01 6.62 -4.30
N ARG A 148 -21.32 6.77 -4.55
CA ARG A 148 -22.20 5.68 -4.98
C ARG A 148 -22.33 5.59 -6.49
N ASP A 149 -22.30 6.73 -7.16
CA ASP A 149 -22.39 6.86 -8.60
C ASP A 149 -21.36 7.85 -9.11
N TYR A 150 -21.07 7.79 -10.41
CA TYR A 150 -20.26 8.80 -11.09
C TYR A 150 -21.13 9.99 -11.47
N GLU A 151 -20.77 11.17 -10.98
CA GLU A 151 -21.49 12.42 -11.26
C GLU A 151 -20.95 13.12 -12.52
N GLY A 152 -19.68 12.87 -12.85
CA GLY A 152 -18.98 13.47 -13.98
C GLY A 152 -18.89 12.57 -15.20
N SER A 153 -18.96 13.18 -16.37
CA SER A 153 -18.70 12.56 -17.68
C SER A 153 -17.21 12.40 -18.00
N THR A 154 -16.34 13.13 -17.28
CA THR A 154 -14.89 13.09 -17.48
C THR A 154 -14.14 12.71 -16.20
N LEU A 155 -12.89 12.23 -16.34
CA LEU A 155 -12.02 11.96 -15.19
C LEU A 155 -11.82 13.20 -14.32
N ARG A 156 -11.71 14.40 -14.92
CA ARG A 156 -11.56 15.64 -14.14
C ARG A 156 -12.77 15.91 -13.27
N GLU A 157 -13.97 15.81 -13.83
CA GLU A 157 -15.22 16.01 -13.08
C GLU A 157 -15.32 15.01 -11.93
N ASN A 158 -15.02 13.74 -12.19
CA ASN A 158 -15.02 12.70 -11.17
C ASN A 158 -13.92 12.84 -10.09
N LEU A 159 -12.94 13.72 -10.29
CA LEU A 159 -11.91 14.09 -9.32
C LEU A 159 -12.13 15.50 -8.74
N GLY A 160 -13.24 16.18 -9.08
CA GLY A 160 -13.51 17.55 -8.63
C GLY A 160 -12.56 18.61 -9.23
N LEU A 161 -11.89 18.31 -10.34
CA LEU A 161 -10.88 19.16 -10.94
C LEU A 161 -11.47 20.09 -12.02
N LYS A 162 -11.13 21.38 -11.95
CA LYS A 162 -11.49 22.35 -13.00
C LYS A 162 -10.81 22.02 -14.32
N ARG A 163 -11.52 22.25 -15.44
CA ARG A 163 -10.92 22.20 -16.78
C ARG A 163 -10.02 23.43 -16.96
N PRO A 164 -8.73 23.25 -17.28
CA PRO A 164 -7.86 24.39 -17.55
C PRO A 164 -8.31 25.09 -18.84
N PRO A 165 -8.34 26.44 -18.88
CA PRO A 165 -8.63 27.17 -20.10
C PRO A 165 -7.55 26.87 -21.15
N ASN A 166 -7.94 26.93 -22.42
CA ASN A 166 -6.98 26.77 -23.50
C ASN A 166 -6.12 28.04 -23.61
N ARG A 167 -4.80 27.90 -23.46
CA ARG A 167 -3.84 29.01 -23.47
C ARG A 167 -3.72 29.76 -24.80
N PHE A 168 -4.24 29.21 -25.89
CA PHE A 168 -4.21 29.81 -27.23
C PHE A 168 -5.57 30.35 -27.67
N PHE A 169 -6.63 30.01 -26.94
CA PHE A 169 -8.00 30.40 -27.24
C PHE A 169 -8.65 30.87 -25.94
N GLU A 170 -8.25 32.05 -25.47
CA GLU A 170 -8.95 32.78 -24.40
C GLU A 170 -10.16 33.51 -25.01
N GLU A 171 -11.37 33.08 -24.62
CA GLU A 171 -12.66 33.78 -24.81
C GLU A 171 -13.05 34.27 -26.22
N GLU A 172 -13.42 33.35 -27.11
CA GLU A 172 -14.30 33.69 -28.24
C GLU A 172 -15.77 33.95 -27.80
N ALA A 173 -16.08 33.74 -26.51
CA ALA A 173 -17.41 33.91 -25.93
C ALA A 173 -17.78 35.38 -25.63
N VAL A 174 -16.81 36.30 -25.50
CA VAL A 174 -17.09 37.72 -25.22
C VAL A 174 -17.41 38.52 -26.49
N ARG A 175 -17.07 38.01 -27.69
CA ARG A 175 -17.18 38.77 -28.95
C ARG A 175 -18.50 38.59 -29.71
N LYS A 176 -19.38 37.66 -29.30
CA LYS A 176 -20.68 37.41 -29.97
C LYS A 176 -21.88 38.11 -29.32
N ALA A 177 -21.65 38.97 -28.33
CA ALA A 177 -22.68 39.75 -27.64
C ALA A 177 -22.65 41.26 -27.97
N GLY A 178 -21.98 41.66 -29.06
CA GLY A 178 -21.96 43.05 -29.58
C GLY A 178 -22.72 43.18 -30.89
#